data_AF-A0A1M5WSX0-F1
#
_entry.id   AF-A0A1M5WSX0-F1
#
_cell.length_a   1.000
_cell.length_b   1.000
_cell.length_c   1.000
_cell.angle_alpha   90.00
_cell.angle_beta   90.00
_cell.angle_gamma   90.00
#
_symmetry.space_group_name_H-M   'P 1'
#
loop_
_entity.id
_entity.type
_entity.pdbx_description
1 polymer ?
#
loop_
_entity_poly.entity_id
_entity_poly.type
_entity_poly.pdbx_seq_one_letter_code
_entity_poly.pdbx_strand_id
1 'polypeptide(L)' 'MNVVEFSLLKRLKDEDLIENTCNNIDELKCLLNTGDNEEYWKKAMMVNDMIIEIKKRNLKIGEDKLFEKIIKK' A
#
# COMPACT_ATOMS: atom_id res chain seq x y z
N MET A 1 17.38 0.66 11.12
CA MET A 1 16.06 0.56 10.46
C MET A 1 15.04 0.91 11.53
N ASN A 2 14.61 2.18 11.58
CA ASN A 2 13.60 2.61 12.55
C ASN A 2 12.26 2.04 12.09
N VAL A 3 11.68 1.16 12.91
CA VAL A 3 10.36 0.60 12.71
C VAL A 3 9.37 1.72 12.98
N VAL A 4 9.00 2.45 11.92
CA VAL A 4 8.08 3.59 12.00
C VAL A 4 6.71 3.07 12.46
N GLU A 5 6.11 3.80 13.39
CA GLU A 5 5.05 3.33 14.28
C GLU A 5 3.81 2.80 13.55
N PHE A 6 3.56 1.50 13.73
CA PHE A 6 2.33 0.77 13.39
C PHE A 6 1.02 1.35 13.96
N SER A 7 1.07 2.44 14.73
CA SER A 7 -0.07 2.96 15.49
C SER A 7 -1.08 3.73 14.64
N LEU A 8 -0.65 4.36 13.53
CA LEU A 8 -1.53 5.16 12.67
C LEU A 8 -2.45 4.28 11.82
N LEU A 9 -1.90 3.21 11.21
CA LEU A 9 -2.69 2.29 10.40
C LEU A 9 -3.75 1.57 11.22
N LYS A 10 -3.45 1.24 12.49
CA LYS A 10 -4.41 0.65 13.46
C LYS A 10 -5.67 1.49 13.69
N ARG A 11 -5.61 2.80 13.44
CA ARG A 11 -6.73 3.73 13.64
C ARG A 11 -7.58 3.93 12.38
N LEU A 12 -7.08 3.53 11.21
CA LEU A 12 -7.84 3.61 9.96
C LEU A 12 -9.01 2.63 10.01
N LYS A 13 -10.16 3.05 9.50
CA LYS A 13 -11.26 2.13 9.21
C LYS A 13 -10.83 1.18 8.11
N ASP A 14 -11.46 0.01 8.07
CA ASP A 14 -11.08 -1.05 7.12
C ASP A 14 -11.25 -0.60 5.66
N GLU A 15 -12.30 0.16 5.36
CA GLU A 15 -12.54 0.75 4.04
C GLU A 15 -11.43 1.76 3.66
N ASP A 16 -11.12 2.69 4.57
CA ASP A 16 -10.07 3.69 4.36
C ASP A 16 -8.69 3.03 4.20
N LEU A 17 -8.42 1.95 4.93
CA LEU A 17 -7.17 1.19 4.84
C LEU A 17 -7.04 0.54 3.46
N ILE A 18 -8.10 -0.07 2.94
CA ILE A 18 -8.12 -0.68 1.61
C ILE A 18 -7.97 0.39 0.52
N GLU A 19 -8.74 1.48 0.59
CA GLU A 19 -8.69 2.57 -0.40
C GLU A 19 -7.32 3.24 -0.44
N ASN A 20 -6.77 3.61 0.73
CA ASN A 20 -5.43 4.19 0.80
C ASN A 20 -4.37 3.23 0.27
N THR A 21 -4.46 1.94 0.56
CA THR A 21 -3.52 0.95 0.00
C THR A 21 -3.57 0.94 -1.52
N CYS A 22 -4.77 0.96 -2.11
CA CYS A 22 -4.94 0.97 -3.56
C CYS A 22 -4.36 2.24 -4.20
N ASN A 23 -4.61 3.41 -3.61
CA ASN A 23 -4.11 4.68 -4.12
C ASN A 23 -2.57 4.75 -4.05
N ASN A 24 -1.97 4.29 -2.94
CA ASN A 24 -0.52 4.28 -2.80
C ASN A 24 0.16 3.27 -3.76
N ILE A 25 -0.52 2.19 -4.16
CA ILE A 25 -0.04 1.27 -5.20
C ILE A 25 -0.05 1.93 -6.57
N ASP A 26 -1.09 2.68 -6.92
CA ASP A 26 -1.13 3.42 -8.19
C ASP A 26 -0.02 4.47 -8.25
N GLU A 27 0.24 5.17 -7.15
CA GLU A 27 1.36 6.12 -7.05
C GLU A 27 2.73 5.44 -7.16
N LEU A 28 2.91 4.24 -6.59
CA LEU A 28 4.13 3.45 -6.76
C LEU A 28 4.42 3.12 -8.22
N LYS A 29 3.38 2.82 -9.01
CA LYS A 29 3.51 2.59 -10.46
C LYS A 29 3.96 3.85 -11.18
N CYS A 30 3.45 5.02 -10.80
CA CYS A 30 3.90 6.30 -11.33
C CYS A 30 5.38 6.56 -10.99
N LEU A 31 5.79 6.34 -9.74
CA LEU A 31 7.16 6.52 -9.27
C LEU A 31 8.15 5.56 -9.96
N LEU A 32 7.72 4.34 -10.26
CA LEU A 32 8.52 3.40 -11.05
C LEU A 32 8.87 3.97 -12.43
N ASN A 33 7.96 4.74 -13.03
CA ASN A 33 8.15 5.33 -14.36
C ASN A 33 9.01 6.61 -14.32
N THR A 34 9.06 7.33 -13.20
CA THR A 34 9.86 8.56 -13.07
C THR A 34 11.32 8.30 -12.69
N GLY A 35 11.64 7.11 -12.16
CA GLY A 35 13.00 6.73 -11.79
C GLY A 35 13.48 7.31 -10.46
N ASP A 36 12.58 7.92 -9.67
CA ASP A 36 12.88 8.38 -8.31
C ASP A 36 12.89 7.19 -7.34
N ASN A 37 14.06 6.56 -7.23
CA ASN A 37 14.23 5.37 -6.40
C ASN A 37 14.03 5.65 -4.90
N GLU A 38 14.39 6.84 -4.40
CA GLU A 38 14.28 7.11 -2.96
C GLU A 38 12.81 7.26 -2.55
N GLU A 39 12.04 8.03 -3.32
CA GLU A 39 10.62 8.20 -3.08
C GLU A 39 9.87 6.88 -3.30
N TYR A 40 10.24 6.12 -4.32
CA TYR A 40 9.71 4.77 -4.56
C TYR A 40 9.89 3.86 -3.35
N TRP A 41 11.11 3.76 -2.78
CA TRP A 41 11.36 2.87 -1.65
C TRP A 41 10.62 3.28 -0.38
N LYS A 42 10.50 4.59 -0.11
CA LYS A 42 9.70 5.11 1.01
C LYS A 42 8.23 4.72 0.85
N LYS A 43 7.68 4.92 -0.35
CA LYS A 43 6.30 4.57 -0.67
C LYS A 43 6.06 3.06 -0.61
N ALA A 44 7.01 2.26 -1.10
CA ALA A 44 6.94 0.81 -1.09
C ALA A 44 6.90 0.25 0.34
N MET A 45 7.72 0.80 1.24
CA MET A 45 7.69 0.43 2.66
C MET A 45 6.33 0.73 3.30
N MET A 46 5.77 1.91 3.01
CA MET A 46 4.44 2.30 3.51
C MET A 46 3.32 1.38 3.00
N VAL A 47 3.33 1.04 1.71
CA VAL A 47 2.35 0.10 1.12
C VAL A 47 2.49 -1.29 1.72
N ASN A 48 3.72 -1.76 1.93
CA ASN A 48 3.96 -3.05 2.56
C ASN A 48 3.36 -3.11 3.97
N ASP A 49 3.50 -2.04 4.75
CA ASP A 49 2.92 -1.96 6.10
C ASP A 49 1.39 -1.97 6.07
N MET A 50 0.78 -1.30 5.10
CA MET A 50 -0.68 -1.34 4.90
C MET A 50 -1.17 -2.75 4.54
N ILE A 51 -0.46 -3.45 3.64
CA ILE A 51 -0.78 -4.83 3.26
C ILE A 51 -0.69 -5.77 4.48
N ILE A 52 0.33 -5.61 5.32
CA ILE A 52 0.48 -6.41 6.55
C ILE A 52 -0.73 -6.19 7.47
N GLU A 53 -1.13 -4.94 7.69
CA GLU A 53 -2.27 -4.61 8.57
C GLU A 53 -3.60 -5.15 8.00
N ILE A 54 -3.81 -5.06 6.69
CA ILE A 54 -4.97 -5.64 6.01
C ILE A 54 -5.03 -7.15 6.21
N LYS A 55 -3.91 -7.85 5.97
CA LYS A 55 -3.82 -9.29 6.19
C LYS A 55 -4.10 -9.65 7.64
N LYS A 56 -3.56 -8.87 8.59
CA LYS A 56 -3.78 -9.07 10.02
C LYS A 56 -5.24 -8.91 10.44
N ARG A 57 -5.98 -8.00 9.82
CA ARG A 57 -7.42 -7.80 10.03
C ARG A 57 -8.29 -8.78 9.25
N ASN A 58 -7.68 -9.67 8.47
CA ASN A 58 -8.35 -10.62 7.59
C ASN A 58 -9.27 -9.92 6.57
N LEU A 59 -8.87 -8.71 6.15
CA LEU A 59 -9.58 -7.95 5.14
C LEU A 59 -9.22 -8.46 3.76
N LYS A 60 -10.23 -8.64 2.91
CA LYS A 60 -10.03 -8.90 1.50
C LYS A 60 -9.95 -7.56 0.78
N ILE A 61 -8.74 -7.15 0.42
CA ILE A 61 -8.64 -6.27 -0.74
C ILE A 61 -9.07 -7.16 -1.90
N GLY A 62 -10.19 -6.85 -2.55
CA GLY A 62 -10.70 -7.68 -3.63
C GLY A 62 -9.58 -8.00 -4.61
N GLU A 63 -9.19 -9.28 -4.70
CA GLU A 63 -8.02 -9.70 -5.47
C GLU A 63 -8.13 -9.18 -6.89
N ASP A 64 -9.33 -9.17 -7.47
CA ASP A 64 -9.61 -8.62 -8.80
C ASP A 64 -9.16 -7.15 -8.94
N LYS A 65 -9.46 -6.28 -7.95
CA LYS A 65 -9.07 -4.87 -7.98
C LYS A 65 -7.57 -4.68 -7.80
N LEU A 66 -6.94 -5.47 -6.93
CA LEU A 66 -5.50 -5.43 -6.69
C LEU A 66 -4.72 -5.99 -7.88
N PHE A 67 -5.17 -7.09 -8.46
CA PHE A 67 -4.54 -7.76 -9.58
C PHE A 67 -4.65 -6.90 -10.84
N GLU A 68 -5.81 -6.28 -11.09
CA GLU A 68 -5.92 -5.27 -12.14
C GLU A 68 -4.99 -4.08 -11.89
N LYS A 69 -4.91 -3.59 -10.65
CA LYS A 69 -4.03 -2.46 -10.32
C LYS A 69 -2.55 -2.80 -10.18
N ILE A 70 -2.12 -4.05 -10.05
CA ILE A 70 -0.69 -4.41 -9.97
C ILE A 70 -0.21 -4.96 -11.31
N ILE A 71 -1.00 -5.81 -11.97
CA ILE A 71 -0.55 -6.62 -13.11
C ILE A 71 -0.94 -6.03 -14.46
N LYS A 72 -2.05 -5.29 -14.58
CA LYS A 72 -2.34 -4.56 -15.83
C LYS A 72 -1.49 -3.28 -15.88
N LYS A 73 -0.71 -3.20 -16.95
CA LYS A 73 0.20 -2.12 -17.33
C LYS A 73 -0.57 -1.06 -18.10
#